data_AF-A0A2V6EFT5-F1
#
_entry.id   AF-A0A2V6EFT5-F1
#
_cell.length_a   1.000
_cell.length_b   1.000
_cell.length_c   1.000
_cell.angle_alpha   90.00
_cell.angle_beta   90.00
_cell.angle_gamma   90.00
#
_symmetry.space_group_name_H-M   'P 1'
#
loop_
_entity.id
_entity.type
_entity.pdbx_description
1 polymer ?
#
loop_
_entity_poly.entity_id
_entity_poly.type
_entity_poly.pdbx_seq_one_letter_code
_entity_poly.pdbx_strand_id
1 'polypeptide(L)'
;MLRRATEAGVTRIITIGTSVESSRRAVNLAEKHSNIFAVIGVHPTYAGKAEEDVITPLRKLANSPRVVAIGETGLDYHHLPSVSAAKEKKVQVFARALQGETEEEIEASIQDGAYKSKQASLFEQQLDLAVELGLNVVIHQRDAWNDALELIKPYAG
;
A
#
# COMPACT_ATOMS: atom_id res chain seq x y z
N MET A 1 -16.06 10.21 -18.91
CA MET A 1 -15.72 8.80 -18.57
C MET A 1 -16.90 8.10 -17.88
N LEU A 2 -17.42 8.64 -16.77
CA LEU A 2 -18.51 8.01 -15.99
C LEU A 2 -19.77 7.68 -16.81
N ARG A 3 -20.25 8.61 -17.65
CA ARG A 3 -21.38 8.35 -18.56
C ARG A 3 -21.17 7.12 -19.44
N ARG A 4 -19.98 6.98 -20.05
CA ARG A 4 -19.64 5.81 -20.88
C ARG A 4 -19.62 4.52 -20.06
N ALA A 5 -19.13 4.57 -18.82
CA ALA A 5 -19.13 3.42 -17.93
C ALA A 5 -20.56 2.97 -17.63
N THR A 6 -21.45 3.91 -17.30
CA THR A 6 -22.88 3.63 -17.08
C THR A 6 -23.56 3.07 -18.33
N GLU A 7 -23.34 3.68 -19.50
CA GLU A 7 -23.87 3.21 -20.78
C GLU A 7 -23.37 1.80 -21.15
N ALA A 8 -22.18 1.42 -20.69
CA ALA A 8 -21.62 0.08 -20.85
C ALA A 8 -22.06 -0.92 -19.77
N GLY A 9 -22.94 -0.54 -18.84
CA GLY A 9 -23.46 -1.42 -17.79
C GLY A 9 -22.61 -1.48 -16.51
N VAL A 10 -21.59 -0.62 -16.36
CA VAL A 10 -20.83 -0.51 -15.10
C VAL A 10 -21.67 0.27 -14.08
N THR A 11 -22.23 -0.45 -13.10
CA THR A 11 -23.17 0.11 -12.13
C THR A 11 -22.51 0.63 -10.86
N ARG A 12 -21.29 0.18 -10.55
CA ARG A 12 -20.51 0.62 -9.38
C ARG A 12 -19.03 0.73 -9.73
N ILE A 13 -18.37 1.73 -9.16
CA ILE A 13 -16.93 1.96 -9.29
C ILE A 13 -16.36 2.14 -7.90
N ILE A 14 -15.24 1.49 -7.61
CA ILE A 14 -14.49 1.69 -6.38
C ILE A 14 -13.20 2.42 -6.75
N THR A 15 -13.01 3.61 -6.20
CA THR A 15 -11.77 4.38 -6.34
C THR A 15 -10.88 4.18 -5.12
N ILE A 16 -9.58 4.08 -5.36
CA ILE A 16 -8.59 3.74 -4.34
C ILE A 16 -7.81 5.00 -3.94
N GLY A 17 -7.72 5.23 -2.63
CA GLY A 17 -6.69 6.08 -2.02
C GLY A 17 -5.46 5.25 -1.65
N THR A 18 -4.27 5.80 -1.88
CA THR A 18 -2.98 5.17 -1.57
C THR A 18 -2.18 5.94 -0.50
N SER A 19 -2.76 7.02 0.02
CA SER A 19 -2.25 7.88 1.09
C SER A 19 -3.43 8.60 1.75
N VAL A 20 -3.24 9.21 2.92
CA VAL A 20 -4.30 10.01 3.59
C VAL A 20 -4.87 11.08 2.66
N GLU A 21 -4.00 11.78 1.93
CA GLU A 21 -4.39 12.87 1.04
C GLU A 21 -5.10 12.38 -0.24
N SER A 22 -4.62 11.29 -0.85
CA SER A 22 -5.34 10.68 -1.98
C SER A 22 -6.65 10.02 -1.56
N SER A 23 -6.73 9.48 -0.34
CA SER A 23 -7.95 8.96 0.27
C SER A 23 -8.99 10.07 0.44
N ARG A 24 -8.59 11.27 0.87
CA ARG A 24 -9.48 12.43 0.94
C ARG A 24 -10.06 12.78 -0.43
N ARG A 25 -9.24 12.75 -1.49
CA ARG A 25 -9.71 12.96 -2.86
C ARG A 25 -10.66 11.85 -3.34
N ALA A 26 -10.39 10.59 -2.99
CA ALA A 26 -11.24 9.45 -3.30
C ALA A 26 -12.62 9.57 -2.65
N VAL A 27 -12.68 9.93 -1.36
CA VAL A 27 -13.94 10.19 -0.63
C VAL A 27 -14.70 11.34 -1.27
N ASN A 28 -14.04 12.48 -1.53
CA ASN A 28 -14.66 13.64 -2.18
C ASN A 28 -15.26 13.31 -3.56
N LEU A 29 -14.63 12.39 -4.31
CA LEU A 29 -15.15 11.92 -5.60
C LEU A 29 -16.39 11.03 -5.40
N ALA A 30 -16.33 10.10 -4.43
CA ALA A 30 -17.42 9.18 -4.12
C ALA A 30 -18.67 9.89 -3.57
N GLU A 31 -18.50 10.99 -2.84
CA GLU A 31 -19.62 11.81 -2.36
C GLU A 31 -20.35 12.56 -3.48
N LYS A 32 -19.65 12.90 -4.57
CA LYS A 32 -20.22 13.60 -5.73
C LYS A 32 -20.97 12.68 -6.69
N HIS A 33 -20.70 11.37 -6.66
CA HIS A 33 -21.23 10.42 -7.62
C HIS A 33 -21.76 9.18 -6.92
N SER A 34 -23.07 8.98 -6.95
CA SER A 34 -23.76 7.93 -6.19
C SER A 34 -23.35 6.51 -6.55
N ASN A 35 -22.79 6.30 -7.74
CA ASN A 35 -22.26 5.02 -8.23
C ASN A 35 -20.76 4.82 -7.93
N ILE A 36 -20.11 5.75 -7.24
CA ILE A 36 -18.71 5.66 -6.83
C ILE A 36 -18.63 5.41 -5.32
N PHE A 37 -17.71 4.54 -4.94
CA PHE A 37 -17.32 4.23 -3.57
C PHE A 37 -15.82 4.43 -3.41
N ALA A 38 -15.39 4.68 -2.18
CA ALA A 38 -14.00 4.95 -1.85
C ALA A 38 -13.40 3.84 -1.00
N VAL A 39 -12.12 3.60 -1.24
CA VAL A 39 -11.24 2.80 -0.40
C VAL A 39 -10.15 3.74 0.11
N ILE A 40 -9.89 3.71 1.41
CA ILE A 40 -9.00 4.66 2.07
C ILE A 40 -7.86 3.94 2.81
N GLY A 41 -6.64 4.43 2.65
CA GLY A 41 -5.48 3.74 3.20
C GLY A 41 -4.15 4.36 2.80
N VAL A 42 -3.09 3.69 3.21
CA VAL A 42 -1.69 4.01 2.89
C VAL A 42 -1.05 2.78 2.26
N HIS A 43 -0.67 2.93 1.00
CA HIS A 43 -0.07 1.88 0.19
C HIS A 43 1.37 1.58 0.66
N PRO A 44 1.86 0.33 0.58
CA PRO A 44 3.19 -0.05 1.06
C PRO A 44 4.33 0.82 0.52
N THR A 45 4.23 1.28 -0.73
CA THR A 45 5.25 2.15 -1.33
C THR A 45 5.37 3.52 -0.64
N TYR A 46 4.35 3.97 0.07
CA TYR A 46 4.37 5.20 0.86
C TYR A 46 4.93 5.00 2.26
N ALA A 47 5.34 3.79 2.67
CA ALA A 47 5.80 3.49 4.02
C ALA A 47 6.94 4.40 4.51
N GLY A 48 7.87 4.78 3.61
CA GLY A 48 8.98 5.68 3.95
C GLY A 48 8.61 7.17 4.01
N LYS A 49 7.40 7.55 3.59
CA LYS A 49 6.89 8.93 3.57
C LYS A 49 5.66 9.13 4.45
N ALA A 50 5.14 8.05 5.03
CA ALA A 50 4.00 8.08 5.90
C ALA A 50 4.36 8.84 7.19
N GLU A 51 3.44 9.70 7.63
CA GLU A 51 3.50 10.28 8.97
C GLU A 51 3.42 9.17 10.03
N GLU A 52 3.80 9.49 11.28
CA GLU A 52 3.74 8.52 12.37
C GLU A 52 2.30 8.06 12.65
N ASP A 53 1.35 8.99 12.63
CA ASP A 53 -0.08 8.70 12.80
C ASP A 53 -0.84 8.87 11.48
N VAL A 54 -1.07 7.77 10.79
CA VAL A 54 -1.96 7.71 9.63
C VAL A 54 -3.37 7.22 9.99
N ILE A 55 -3.55 6.61 11.16
CA ILE A 55 -4.78 5.92 11.53
C ILE A 55 -5.85 6.90 11.98
N THR A 56 -5.51 7.93 12.74
CA THR A 56 -6.47 8.99 13.15
C THR A 56 -7.14 9.66 11.95
N PRO A 57 -6.41 10.17 10.93
CA PRO A 57 -7.06 10.78 9.78
C PRO A 57 -7.83 9.78 8.91
N LEU A 58 -7.37 8.52 8.79
CA LEU A 58 -8.11 7.47 8.09
C LEU A 58 -9.44 7.13 8.79
N ARG A 59 -9.42 6.96 10.11
CA ARG A 59 -10.64 6.75 10.92
C ARG A 59 -11.65 7.87 10.71
N LYS A 60 -11.19 9.12 10.65
CA LYS A 60 -12.06 10.27 10.37
C LYS A 60 -12.70 10.19 8.97
N LEU A 61 -11.94 9.77 7.96
CA LEU A 61 -12.45 9.59 6.60
C LEU A 61 -13.45 8.44 6.50
N ALA A 62 -13.26 7.37 7.28
CA ALA A 62 -14.14 6.21 7.31
C ALA A 62 -15.58 6.52 7.78
N ASN A 63 -15.80 7.68 8.41
CA ASN A 63 -17.15 8.14 8.76
C ASN A 63 -18.04 8.44 7.55
N SER A 64 -17.46 8.61 6.35
CA SER A 64 -18.26 8.80 5.14
C SER A 64 -18.93 7.47 4.74
N PRO A 65 -20.25 7.44 4.49
CA PRO A 65 -20.96 6.21 4.09
C PRO A 65 -20.54 5.74 2.68
N ARG A 66 -19.70 6.51 1.99
CA ARG A 66 -19.12 6.15 0.70
C ARG A 66 -17.83 5.34 0.82
N VAL A 67 -17.24 5.23 2.01
CA VAL A 67 -16.07 4.39 2.26
C VAL A 67 -16.53 2.95 2.48
N VAL A 68 -15.96 2.01 1.72
CA VAL A 68 -16.38 0.60 1.73
C VAL A 68 -15.28 -0.38 2.12
N ALA A 69 -14.02 0.07 2.15
CA ALA A 69 -12.90 -0.72 2.60
C ALA A 69 -11.72 0.15 3.08
N ILE A 70 -10.85 -0.45 3.89
CA ILE A 70 -9.51 0.06 4.18
C ILE A 70 -8.52 -0.48 3.13
N GLY A 71 -7.63 0.38 2.65
CA GLY A 71 -6.65 0.07 1.62
C GLY A 71 -6.49 1.21 0.61
N GLU A 72 -5.68 1.07 -0.42
CA GLU A 72 -4.87 -0.10 -0.67
C GLU A 72 -3.69 -0.14 0.31
N THR A 73 -3.51 -1.28 0.99
CA THR A 73 -2.45 -1.52 2.00
C THR A 73 -1.88 -2.92 1.81
N GLY A 74 -0.73 -3.24 2.40
CA GLY A 74 -0.11 -4.56 2.26
C GLY A 74 1.40 -4.47 2.16
N LEU A 75 2.01 -5.30 1.31
CA LEU A 75 3.47 -5.42 1.17
C LEU A 75 3.91 -5.31 -0.30
N ASP A 76 4.96 -4.53 -0.57
CA ASP A 76 5.58 -4.41 -1.89
C ASP A 76 7.12 -4.47 -1.75
N TYR A 77 7.69 -5.61 -2.12
CA TYR A 77 9.13 -5.86 -2.07
C TYR A 77 9.82 -5.70 -3.44
N HIS A 78 9.10 -5.20 -4.45
CA HIS A 78 9.65 -5.04 -5.79
C HIS A 78 10.66 -3.87 -5.88
N HIS A 79 10.53 -2.90 -4.98
CA HIS A 79 11.32 -1.67 -4.95
C HIS A 79 12.18 -1.54 -3.70
N LEU A 80 12.64 -2.66 -3.16
CA LEU A 80 13.58 -2.66 -2.04
C LEU A 80 14.89 -1.89 -2.41
N PRO A 81 15.49 -1.16 -1.45
CA PRO A 81 16.79 -0.52 -1.63
C PRO A 81 17.84 -1.43 -2.29
N SER A 82 17.95 -2.68 -1.84
CA SER A 82 18.91 -3.67 -2.40
C SER A 82 18.64 -3.99 -3.87
N VAL A 83 17.38 -4.04 -4.30
CA VAL A 83 16.99 -4.31 -5.69
C VAL A 83 17.44 -3.17 -6.60
N SER A 84 17.39 -1.94 -6.11
CA SER A 84 17.85 -0.76 -6.85
C SER A 84 19.38 -0.72 -6.93
N ALA A 85 20.07 -0.96 -5.82
CA ALA A 85 21.53 -1.07 -5.77
C ALA A 85 22.06 -2.18 -6.71
N ALA A 86 21.39 -3.33 -6.74
CA ALA A 86 21.75 -4.44 -7.63
C ALA A 86 21.58 -4.11 -9.12
N LYS A 87 20.57 -3.28 -9.48
CA LYS A 87 20.38 -2.81 -10.87
C LYS A 87 21.50 -1.86 -11.29
N GLU A 88 21.85 -0.90 -10.44
CA GLU A 88 22.96 0.03 -10.69
C GLU A 88 24.29 -0.71 -10.80
N LYS A 89 24.52 -1.72 -9.93
CA LYS A 89 25.69 -2.59 -9.99
C LYS A 89 25.70 -3.43 -11.27
N LYS A 90 24.59 -3.98 -11.77
CA LYS A 90 24.58 -4.68 -13.08
C LYS A 90 24.98 -3.77 -14.25
N VAL A 91 24.60 -2.49 -14.21
CA VAL A 91 25.06 -1.50 -15.19
C VAL A 91 26.56 -1.23 -15.05
N GLN A 92 27.09 -1.17 -13.82
CA GLN A 92 28.51 -0.91 -13.56
C GLN A 92 29.42 -2.14 -13.72
N VAL A 93 28.96 -3.35 -13.41
CA VAL A 93 29.72 -4.61 -13.49
C VAL A 93 29.88 -5.05 -14.95
N PHE A 94 28.98 -4.65 -15.84
CA PHE A 94 29.25 -4.72 -17.28
C PHE A 94 30.49 -3.88 -17.67
N ALA A 95 30.87 -2.90 -16.84
CA ALA A 95 32.08 -2.09 -17.01
C ALA A 95 33.29 -2.58 -16.18
N ARG A 96 33.13 -3.34 -15.07
CA ARG A 96 34.25 -3.89 -14.29
C ARG A 96 33.90 -5.23 -13.61
N ALA A 97 34.71 -6.25 -13.90
CA ALA A 97 34.54 -7.59 -13.36
C ALA A 97 34.99 -7.72 -11.90
N LEU A 98 34.11 -8.36 -11.11
CA LEU A 98 34.33 -9.11 -9.86
C LEU A 98 34.98 -8.39 -8.67
N GLN A 99 34.13 -7.96 -7.72
CA GLN A 99 34.48 -7.90 -6.29
C GLN A 99 33.30 -8.45 -5.47
N GLY A 100 33.62 -9.09 -4.34
CA GLY A 100 32.68 -9.72 -3.41
C GLY A 100 31.72 -8.74 -2.73
N GLU A 101 31.05 -9.18 -1.68
CA GLU A 101 30.02 -8.35 -1.03
C GLU A 101 30.62 -7.02 -0.54
N THR A 102 30.07 -5.91 -1.05
CA THR A 102 30.56 -4.56 -0.79
C THR A 102 29.86 -4.00 0.46
N GLU A 103 30.48 -3.06 1.20
CA GLU A 103 29.83 -2.37 2.33
C GLU A 103 28.42 -1.82 1.96
N GLU A 104 28.27 -1.40 0.71
CA GLU A 104 27.00 -0.97 0.12
C GLU A 104 25.90 -2.04 0.12
N GLU A 105 26.24 -3.33 -0.01
CA GLU A 105 25.27 -4.43 -0.01
C GLU A 105 24.77 -4.75 1.41
N ILE A 106 25.66 -4.65 2.40
CA ILE A 106 25.30 -4.79 3.81
C ILE A 106 24.34 -3.66 4.22
N GLU A 107 24.67 -2.42 3.87
CA GLU A 107 23.82 -1.26 4.13
C GLU A 107 22.45 -1.38 3.44
N ALA A 108 22.42 -1.78 2.16
CA ALA A 108 21.17 -1.99 1.44
C ALA A 108 20.30 -3.09 2.08
N SER A 109 20.91 -4.17 2.57
CA SER A 109 20.18 -5.23 3.28
C SER A 109 19.60 -4.74 4.62
N ILE A 110 20.29 -3.85 5.34
CA ILE A 110 19.77 -3.24 6.57
C ILE A 110 18.56 -2.35 6.24
N GLN A 111 18.68 -1.53 5.21
CA GLN A 111 17.61 -0.65 4.74
C GLN A 111 16.39 -1.44 4.25
N ASP A 112 16.59 -2.57 3.58
CA ASP A 112 15.52 -3.49 3.21
C ASP A 112 14.74 -3.95 4.45
N GLY A 113 15.43 -4.41 5.49
CA GLY A 113 14.80 -4.86 6.73
C GLY A 113 13.95 -3.78 7.38
N ALA A 114 14.49 -2.57 7.50
CA ALA A 114 13.77 -1.42 8.05
C ALA A 114 12.53 -1.06 7.21
N TYR A 115 12.67 -1.06 5.88
CA TYR A 115 11.57 -0.74 4.98
C TYR A 115 10.46 -1.80 5.02
N LYS A 116 10.82 -3.09 5.01
CA LYS A 116 9.86 -4.20 5.18
C LYS A 116 9.12 -4.12 6.50
N SER A 117 9.83 -3.87 7.60
CA SER A 117 9.23 -3.71 8.94
C SER A 117 8.26 -2.53 8.98
N LYS A 118 8.59 -1.40 8.35
CA LYS A 118 7.66 -0.26 8.26
C LYS A 118 6.41 -0.57 7.43
N GLN A 119 6.54 -1.30 6.31
CA GLN A 119 5.39 -1.77 5.54
C GLN A 119 4.51 -2.71 6.36
N ALA A 120 5.10 -3.71 7.05
CA ALA A 120 4.36 -4.64 7.89
C ALA A 120 3.59 -3.92 9.01
N SER A 121 4.25 -2.99 9.72
CA SER A 121 3.60 -2.19 10.77
C SER A 121 2.44 -1.35 10.23
N LEU A 122 2.58 -0.73 9.05
CA LEU A 122 1.48 0.02 8.43
C LEU A 122 0.35 -0.87 7.95
N PHE A 123 0.66 -2.09 7.53
CA PHE A 123 -0.33 -3.07 7.11
C PHE A 123 -1.15 -3.55 8.30
N GLU A 124 -0.50 -3.99 9.38
CA GLU A 124 -1.15 -4.40 10.64
C GLU A 124 -2.06 -3.31 11.20
N GLN A 125 -1.57 -2.08 11.33
CA GLN A 125 -2.40 -0.96 11.83
C GLN A 125 -3.66 -0.71 11.00
N GLN A 126 -3.59 -0.93 9.68
CA GLN A 126 -4.74 -0.77 8.79
C GLN A 126 -5.68 -1.97 8.83
N LEU A 127 -5.17 -3.19 9.05
CA LEU A 127 -5.98 -4.37 9.32
C LEU A 127 -6.74 -4.21 10.64
N ASP A 128 -6.07 -3.73 11.69
CA ASP A 128 -6.70 -3.43 12.99
C ASP A 128 -7.80 -2.39 12.85
N LEU A 129 -7.56 -1.31 12.09
CA LEU A 129 -8.58 -0.32 11.79
C LEU A 129 -9.77 -0.90 11.04
N ALA A 130 -9.54 -1.81 10.09
CA ALA A 130 -10.61 -2.48 9.35
C ALA A 130 -11.47 -3.35 10.28
N VAL A 131 -10.84 -4.09 11.21
CA VAL A 131 -11.54 -4.86 12.24
C VAL A 131 -12.33 -3.95 13.16
N GLU A 132 -11.72 -2.88 13.68
CA GLU A 132 -12.36 -1.89 14.56
C GLU A 132 -13.65 -1.33 13.94
N LEU A 133 -13.61 -1.04 12.63
CA LEU A 133 -14.70 -0.39 11.92
C LEU A 133 -15.66 -1.36 11.22
N GLY A 134 -15.37 -2.66 11.22
CA GLY A 134 -16.15 -3.66 10.46
C GLY A 134 -16.13 -3.42 8.95
N LEU A 135 -15.02 -2.88 8.41
CA LEU A 135 -14.85 -2.60 6.99
C LEU A 135 -14.08 -3.73 6.29
N ASN A 136 -14.32 -3.91 4.98
CA ASN A 136 -13.51 -4.80 4.15
C ASN A 136 -12.07 -4.27 4.02
N VAL A 137 -11.18 -5.08 3.46
CA VAL A 137 -9.79 -4.69 3.17
C VAL A 137 -9.47 -4.91 1.69
N VAL A 138 -8.74 -3.96 1.09
CA VAL A 138 -8.11 -4.10 -0.23
C VAL A 138 -6.60 -4.23 -0.03
N ILE A 139 -6.07 -5.41 -0.37
CA ILE A 139 -4.69 -5.79 -0.09
C ILE A 139 -3.85 -5.73 -1.38
N HIS A 140 -2.75 -4.99 -1.31
CA HIS A 140 -1.66 -5.04 -2.27
C HIS A 140 -0.62 -6.05 -1.84
N GLN A 141 -0.16 -6.83 -2.81
CA GLN A 141 1.00 -7.67 -2.65
C GLN A 141 1.85 -7.58 -3.91
N ARG A 142 3.17 -7.48 -3.73
CA ARG A 142 4.14 -7.69 -4.80
C ARG A 142 5.45 -8.23 -4.25
N ASP A 143 5.91 -9.35 -4.78
CA ASP A 143 7.12 -10.06 -4.34
C ASP A 143 7.18 -10.37 -2.83
N ALA A 144 6.01 -10.41 -2.17
CA ALA A 144 5.86 -10.51 -0.72
C ALA A 144 4.71 -11.46 -0.29
N TRP A 145 4.41 -12.50 -1.09
CA TRP A 145 3.21 -13.32 -0.89
C TRP A 145 3.16 -14.04 0.47
N ASN A 146 4.23 -14.75 0.83
CA ASN A 146 4.25 -15.52 2.08
C ASN A 146 4.16 -14.61 3.31
N ASP A 147 4.94 -13.53 3.33
CA ASP A 147 4.94 -12.57 4.44
C ASP A 147 3.58 -11.87 4.57
N ALA A 148 2.93 -11.54 3.45
CA ALA A 148 1.57 -10.99 3.48
C ALA A 148 0.57 -11.99 4.06
N LEU A 149 0.65 -13.27 3.69
CA LEU A 149 -0.21 -14.31 4.25
C LEU A 149 0.02 -14.48 5.76
N GLU A 150 1.27 -14.50 6.24
CA GLU A 150 1.54 -14.61 7.68
C GLU A 150 0.92 -13.46 8.48
N LEU A 151 0.96 -12.23 7.94
CA LEU A 151 0.33 -11.07 8.58
C LEU A 151 -1.20 -11.09 8.53
N ILE A 152 -1.80 -11.71 7.51
CA ILE A 152 -3.26 -11.79 7.37
C ILE A 152 -3.85 -12.90 8.24
N LYS A 153 -3.11 -13.99 8.49
CA LYS A 153 -3.60 -15.18 9.23
C LYS A 153 -4.34 -14.87 10.53
N PRO A 154 -3.87 -13.95 11.41
CA PRO A 154 -4.57 -13.62 12.65
C PRO A 154 -5.97 -13.02 12.45
N TYR A 155 -6.26 -12.49 11.26
CA TYR A 155 -7.51 -11.82 10.91
C TYR A 155 -8.47 -12.72 10.13
N ALA A 156 -8.04 -13.94 9.75
CA ALA A 156 -8.88 -14.90 9.05
C ALA A 156 -9.70 -15.72 10.07
N GLY A 157 -10.93 -15.29 10.34
CA GLY A 157 -11.90 -15.92 11.24
C GLY A 157 -13.26 -15.23 11.18
#